data_AF-A0AAD5TKE4-F1
#
_entry.id   AF-A0AAD5TKE4-F1
#
_cell.length_a   1.000
_cell.length_b   1.000
_cell.length_c   1.000
_cell.angle_alpha   90.00
_cell.angle_beta   90.00
_cell.angle_gamma   90.00
#
_symmetry.space_group_name_H-M   'P 1'
#
loop_
_entity.id
_entity.type
_entity.pdbx_description
1 polymer ?
#
loop_
_entity_poly.entity_id
_entity_poly.type
_entity_poly.pdbx_seq_one_letter_code
_entity_poly.pdbx_strand_id
1 'polypeptide(L)'
;MPVEKASPVAATIIEATAPVYNQPNCNVPVYCAPMHKPYAALTIDAPHDAATTIRIRKAPSPPGAENTDTGVVTPPSSSSLPREYNTGAELEAVVTTLGIAKTRKSIDHIVFLGLLAGIWVAFAGMFAQQVVGGIPAEIRAAWPVVPKLLLGATFPIGIVFIVLFGGELFTGNTMIMVVAWLNGKVTAKDVLVNWTVVFLANFAACALTAYVLGYLTDLFAPEPFRSYVVAVATHKVQLPFYKAFLMGIPANALVCLSFFLGLAARDITGKILGLYLPIATFAATGWEHCIANCYYIPIGWMYGADVTAGSMLANIFAVALGNAVGGGLLIGGSEFYMYHWHRSREPERHFGKWGKKRAGHVQVLEVH
;
A
#
# COMPACT_ATOMS: atom_id res chain seq x y z
N MET A 1 11.05 -64.20 34.05
CA MET A 1 10.57 -62.97 34.72
C MET A 1 11.11 -61.77 33.98
N PRO A 2 10.35 -60.67 33.91
CA PRO A 2 10.11 -59.96 32.66
C PRO A 2 10.61 -58.50 32.63
N VAL A 3 10.75 -57.99 31.40
CA VAL A 3 10.26 -56.68 30.91
C VAL A 3 10.63 -55.40 31.68
N GLU A 4 11.52 -54.67 31.03
CA GLU A 4 11.70 -53.22 31.02
C GLU A 4 10.39 -52.43 30.99
N LYS A 5 10.24 -51.43 31.87
CA LYS A 5 9.31 -50.30 31.69
C LYS A 5 9.91 -49.02 32.27
N ALA A 6 10.41 -48.17 31.38
CA ALA A 6 10.47 -46.73 31.62
C ALA A 6 9.06 -46.13 31.45
N SER A 7 8.70 -45.22 32.36
CA SER A 7 7.43 -44.47 32.43
C SER A 7 7.70 -43.00 32.03
N PRO A 8 6.69 -42.25 31.53
CA PRO A 8 6.87 -41.18 30.56
C PRO A 8 7.18 -39.82 31.20
N VAL A 9 8.02 -39.03 30.53
CA VAL A 9 8.20 -37.60 30.83
C VAL A 9 7.21 -36.80 30.01
N ALA A 10 6.52 -35.89 30.71
CA ALA A 10 5.47 -35.01 30.23
C ALA A 10 5.90 -34.14 29.04
N ALA A 11 5.00 -34.02 28.05
CA ALA A 11 5.09 -33.06 26.97
C ALA A 11 4.91 -31.64 27.52
N THR A 12 5.95 -30.81 27.41
CA THR A 12 5.86 -29.36 27.56
C THR A 12 5.70 -28.77 26.17
N ILE A 13 4.59 -28.06 25.93
CA ILE A 13 4.37 -27.27 24.71
C ILE A 13 5.28 -26.03 24.84
N ILE A 14 6.33 -25.99 24.03
CA ILE A 14 7.13 -24.78 23.82
C ILE A 14 6.69 -24.22 22.45
N GLU A 15 6.08 -23.04 22.47
CA GLU A 15 5.77 -22.26 21.27
C GLU A 15 7.04 -22.02 20.46
N ALA A 16 7.08 -22.52 19.22
CA ALA A 16 8.21 -22.32 18.33
C ALA A 16 8.18 -20.90 17.75
N THR A 17 9.07 -20.06 18.27
CA THR A 17 9.63 -18.90 17.57
C THR A 17 10.11 -19.31 16.16
N ALA A 18 9.65 -18.59 15.14
CA ALA A 18 9.98 -18.85 13.73
C ALA A 18 11.50 -18.73 13.43
N PRO A 19 12.06 -19.53 12.51
CA PRO A 19 13.47 -19.44 12.15
C PRO A 19 13.75 -18.24 11.23
N VAL A 20 14.80 -17.50 11.55
CA VAL A 20 15.41 -16.45 10.73
C VAL A 20 16.20 -17.12 9.61
N TYR A 21 15.75 -16.98 8.35
CA TYR A 21 16.57 -17.34 7.19
C TYR A 21 17.41 -16.14 6.76
N ASN A 22 18.71 -16.28 6.91
CA ASN A 22 19.73 -15.33 6.50
C ASN A 22 19.86 -15.35 4.96
N GLN A 23 19.30 -14.36 4.26
CA GLN A 23 19.60 -14.11 2.85
C GLN A 23 20.73 -13.06 2.75
N PRO A 24 21.82 -13.29 2.01
CA PRO A 24 23.02 -12.44 2.08
C PRO A 24 22.89 -10.98 1.60
N ASN A 25 21.71 -10.45 1.26
CA ASN A 25 21.56 -9.11 0.67
C ASN A 25 20.26 -8.34 1.06
N CYS A 26 19.62 -8.63 2.20
CA CYS A 26 18.48 -7.83 2.69
C CYS A 26 18.85 -7.07 3.97
N ASN A 27 19.30 -5.82 3.84
CA ASN A 27 19.63 -4.94 4.97
C ASN A 27 18.54 -3.88 5.26
N VAL A 28 17.25 -4.23 5.19
CA VAL A 28 16.15 -3.42 5.77
C VAL A 28 15.02 -4.33 6.27
N PRO A 29 14.61 -4.24 7.55
CA PRO A 29 13.61 -5.14 8.13
C PRO A 29 12.18 -4.58 7.99
N VAL A 30 11.68 -4.39 6.76
CA VAL A 30 10.23 -4.22 6.54
C VAL A 30 9.88 -4.77 5.16
N TYR A 31 9.01 -5.79 5.11
CA TYR A 31 8.49 -6.45 3.90
C TYR A 31 9.34 -7.56 3.24
N CYS A 32 9.68 -8.60 4.01
CA CYS A 32 9.87 -9.94 3.43
C CYS A 32 8.66 -10.81 3.79
N ALA A 33 7.59 -10.76 2.97
CA ALA A 33 6.55 -11.77 3.02
C ALA A 33 6.98 -12.96 2.14
N PRO A 34 6.95 -14.21 2.63
CA PRO A 34 7.31 -15.37 1.83
C PRO A 34 6.24 -15.64 0.77
N MET A 35 6.63 -15.63 -0.51
CA MET A 35 5.80 -16.23 -1.56
C MET A 35 5.84 -17.75 -1.38
N HIS A 36 4.69 -18.36 -1.07
CA HIS A 36 4.53 -19.81 -1.14
C HIS A 36 4.59 -20.27 -2.61
N LYS A 37 5.54 -21.14 -2.93
CA LYS A 37 5.40 -22.14 -4.01
C LYS A 37 5.51 -23.55 -3.40
N PRO A 38 4.92 -24.58 -4.04
CA PRO A 38 4.45 -25.78 -3.36
C PRO A 38 5.55 -26.80 -3.10
N TYR A 39 5.30 -27.61 -2.07
CA TYR A 39 6.19 -28.55 -1.40
C TYR A 39 6.81 -29.65 -2.29
N ALA A 40 8.04 -30.03 -1.94
CA ALA A 40 8.44 -31.43 -1.83
C ALA A 40 9.15 -31.60 -0.47
N ALA A 41 8.45 -32.13 0.53
CA ALA A 41 9.06 -32.49 1.80
C ALA A 41 9.62 -33.91 1.66
N LEU A 42 10.95 -34.02 1.62
CA LEU A 42 11.66 -35.28 1.79
C LEU A 42 11.98 -35.42 3.29
N THR A 43 11.31 -36.34 3.99
CA THR A 43 11.68 -36.72 5.35
C THR A 43 12.96 -37.55 5.32
N ILE A 44 13.98 -37.13 6.06
CA ILE A 44 15.16 -37.95 6.36
C ILE A 44 15.30 -37.98 7.88
N ASP A 45 15.06 -39.16 8.45
CA ASP A 45 15.48 -39.49 9.82
C ASP A 45 17.01 -39.59 9.85
N ALA A 46 17.68 -38.86 10.76
CA ALA A 46 19.02 -39.25 11.18
C ALA A 46 19.35 -38.72 12.60
N PRO A 47 20.12 -39.48 13.41
CA PRO A 47 20.43 -39.15 14.80
C PRO A 47 21.59 -38.17 14.93
N HIS A 48 21.75 -37.67 16.15
CA HIS A 48 22.81 -36.77 16.61
C HIS A 48 24.24 -37.23 16.26
N ASP A 49 25.08 -36.22 16.01
CA ASP A 49 26.54 -36.16 16.03
C ASP A 49 27.35 -36.32 14.71
N ALA A 50 28.31 -35.39 14.58
CA ALA A 50 29.46 -35.31 13.67
C ALA A 50 29.28 -34.69 12.26
N ALA A 51 30.08 -33.65 12.01
CA ALA A 51 30.18 -32.86 10.79
C ALA A 51 30.52 -33.71 9.54
N THR A 52 29.72 -33.58 8.47
CA THR A 52 30.01 -34.20 7.18
C THR A 52 29.67 -33.27 6.01
N THR A 53 30.68 -32.92 5.21
CA THR A 53 30.60 -32.13 3.98
C THR A 53 29.84 -32.90 2.89
N ILE A 54 28.72 -32.37 2.40
CA ILE A 54 27.92 -33.01 1.34
C ILE A 54 28.50 -32.70 -0.04
N ARG A 55 29.07 -33.71 -0.71
CA ARG A 55 29.33 -33.68 -2.17
C ARG A 55 28.12 -34.26 -2.91
N ILE A 56 27.49 -33.47 -3.77
CA ILE A 56 26.38 -33.93 -4.64
C ILE A 56 26.99 -34.71 -5.81
N ARG A 57 26.79 -36.04 -5.84
CA ARG A 57 27.01 -36.85 -7.06
C ARG A 57 25.68 -37.01 -7.79
N LYS A 58 25.67 -36.77 -9.11
CA LYS A 58 24.56 -37.08 -10.01
C LYS A 58 24.38 -38.60 -10.05
N ALA A 59 23.16 -39.09 -9.83
CA ALA A 59 22.85 -40.53 -9.89
C ALA A 59 23.06 -41.06 -11.32
N PRO A 60 23.56 -42.29 -11.52
CA PRO A 60 23.62 -42.92 -12.83
C PRO A 60 22.20 -43.31 -13.28
N SER A 61 21.89 -43.08 -14.55
CA SER A 61 20.67 -43.55 -15.21
C SER A 61 20.61 -45.09 -15.24
N PRO A 62 19.44 -45.72 -15.15
CA PRO A 62 19.32 -47.18 -15.26
C PRO A 62 19.67 -47.66 -16.68
N PRO A 63 20.27 -48.86 -16.85
CA PRO A 63 20.68 -49.36 -18.15
C PRO A 63 19.48 -49.95 -18.91
N GLY A 64 19.17 -49.42 -20.09
CA GLY A 64 18.17 -50.01 -20.99
C GLY A 64 17.23 -49.07 -21.75
N ALA A 65 17.51 -47.76 -21.89
CA ALA A 65 16.73 -46.90 -22.78
C ALA A 65 17.51 -46.63 -24.07
N GLU A 66 17.16 -47.40 -25.11
CA GLU A 66 17.67 -47.26 -26.49
C GLU A 66 17.39 -45.86 -27.06
N ASN A 67 18.35 -45.41 -27.88
CA ASN A 67 18.25 -44.24 -28.72
C ASN A 67 17.01 -44.33 -29.63
N THR A 68 16.02 -43.49 -29.36
CA THR A 68 15.04 -43.10 -30.37
C THR A 68 15.17 -41.60 -30.60
N ASP A 69 15.81 -41.29 -31.72
CA ASP A 69 15.88 -39.98 -32.35
C ASP A 69 14.45 -39.54 -32.70
N THR A 70 13.81 -38.84 -31.79
CA THR A 70 12.62 -38.04 -32.07
C THR A 70 12.93 -36.64 -31.59
N GLY A 71 13.05 -35.72 -32.55
CA GLY A 71 13.42 -34.34 -32.31
C GLY A 71 12.61 -33.71 -31.18
N VAL A 72 13.24 -33.58 -30.02
CA VAL A 72 12.72 -32.75 -28.95
C VAL A 72 12.92 -31.32 -29.43
N VAL A 73 11.83 -30.71 -29.89
CA VAL A 73 11.71 -29.25 -29.88
C VAL A 73 11.87 -28.85 -28.41
N THR A 74 13.09 -28.51 -28.01
CA THR A 74 13.30 -27.78 -26.77
C THR A 74 12.44 -26.53 -26.87
N PRO A 75 11.43 -26.31 -26.01
CA PRO A 75 10.78 -25.02 -25.96
C PRO A 75 11.91 -23.99 -25.76
N PRO A 76 11.88 -22.85 -26.46
CA PRO A 76 12.91 -21.84 -26.26
C PRO A 76 12.97 -21.60 -24.77
N SER A 77 14.14 -21.84 -24.18
CA SER A 77 14.38 -21.47 -22.79
C SER A 77 14.05 -19.99 -22.73
N SER A 78 12.91 -19.65 -22.14
CA SER A 78 12.57 -18.26 -21.86
C SER A 78 13.54 -17.83 -20.77
N SER A 79 14.76 -17.50 -21.17
CA SER A 79 15.68 -16.69 -20.39
C SER A 79 15.13 -15.27 -20.39
N SER A 80 13.93 -15.07 -19.86
CA SER A 80 13.55 -13.74 -19.44
C SER A 80 14.48 -13.43 -18.28
N LEU A 81 15.35 -12.44 -18.46
CA LEU A 81 16.01 -11.74 -17.37
C LEU A 81 15.01 -11.61 -16.21
N PRO A 82 15.42 -11.86 -14.95
CA PRO A 82 14.49 -11.77 -13.81
C PRO A 82 13.74 -10.45 -13.88
N ARG A 83 12.40 -10.47 -13.92
CA ARG A 83 11.62 -9.22 -13.92
C ARG A 83 11.97 -8.44 -12.65
N GLU A 84 12.38 -7.19 -12.82
CA GLU A 84 12.73 -6.29 -11.72
C GLU A 84 11.50 -5.58 -11.10
N TYR A 85 10.29 -5.97 -11.51
CA TYR A 85 9.04 -5.39 -11.02
C TYR A 85 7.97 -6.46 -10.81
N ASN A 86 7.00 -6.13 -9.95
CA ASN A 86 5.83 -6.96 -9.69
C ASN A 86 4.76 -6.73 -10.77
N THR A 87 4.20 -7.83 -11.28
CA THR A 87 3.03 -7.82 -12.17
C THR A 87 1.80 -7.33 -11.42
N GLY A 88 0.78 -6.84 -12.14
CA GLY A 88 -0.42 -6.35 -11.47
C GLY A 88 -1.19 -7.43 -10.66
N ALA A 89 -1.12 -8.70 -11.06
CA ALA A 89 -1.69 -9.79 -10.26
C ALA A 89 -0.91 -10.05 -8.96
N GLU A 90 0.42 -9.92 -8.99
CA GLU A 90 1.24 -9.97 -7.76
C GLU A 90 0.95 -8.77 -6.86
N LEU A 91 0.70 -7.60 -7.46
CA LEU A 91 0.35 -6.40 -6.72
C LEU A 91 -1.01 -6.53 -6.02
N GLU A 92 -2.00 -7.16 -6.63
CA GLU A 92 -3.31 -7.42 -6.00
C GLU A 92 -3.19 -8.31 -4.77
N ALA A 93 -2.36 -9.35 -4.84
CA ALA A 93 -2.04 -10.19 -3.68
C ALA A 93 -1.32 -9.39 -2.57
N VAL A 94 -0.37 -8.52 -2.95
CA VAL A 94 0.36 -7.65 -2.01
C VAL A 94 -0.58 -6.66 -1.34
N VAL A 95 -1.40 -5.94 -2.11
CA VAL A 95 -2.38 -4.96 -1.63
C VAL A 95 -3.40 -5.62 -0.70
N THR A 96 -3.91 -6.79 -1.07
CA THR A 96 -4.81 -7.57 -0.21
C THR A 96 -4.15 -7.94 1.12
N THR A 97 -2.89 -8.38 1.10
CA THR A 97 -2.13 -8.72 2.30
C THR A 97 -1.91 -7.51 3.19
N LEU A 98 -1.63 -6.34 2.60
CA LEU A 98 -1.52 -5.07 3.32
C LEU A 98 -2.84 -4.71 4.01
N GLY A 99 -3.99 -4.92 3.34
CA GLY A 99 -5.30 -4.69 3.94
C GLY A 99 -5.54 -5.57 5.17
N ILE A 100 -5.20 -6.86 5.11
CA ILE A 100 -5.28 -7.77 6.27
C ILE A 100 -4.35 -7.30 7.40
N ALA A 101 -3.12 -6.90 7.06
CA ALA A 101 -2.15 -6.45 8.07
C ALA A 101 -2.61 -5.18 8.79
N LYS A 102 -3.32 -4.29 8.10
CA LYS A 102 -3.86 -3.03 8.67
C LYS A 102 -4.97 -3.28 9.70
N THR A 103 -5.81 -4.30 9.51
CA THR A 103 -6.89 -4.62 10.47
C THR A 103 -6.41 -5.33 11.73
N ARG A 104 -5.21 -5.93 11.69
CA ARG A 104 -4.60 -6.61 12.84
C ARG A 104 -3.85 -5.67 13.78
N LYS A 105 -3.65 -4.41 13.41
CA LYS A 105 -3.00 -3.42 14.27
C LYS A 105 -3.97 -2.98 15.37
N SER A 106 -3.43 -2.74 16.56
CA SER A 106 -4.18 -2.11 17.64
C SER A 106 -4.51 -0.65 17.27
N ILE A 107 -5.58 -0.10 17.85
CA ILE A 107 -6.07 1.24 17.50
C ILE A 107 -5.01 2.31 17.81
N ASP A 108 -4.29 2.21 18.92
CA ASP A 108 -3.20 3.10 19.30
C ASP A 108 -2.07 3.11 18.26
N HIS A 109 -1.72 1.94 17.71
CA HIS A 109 -0.73 1.83 16.66
C HIS A 109 -1.21 2.48 15.35
N ILE A 110 -2.48 2.29 14.98
CA ILE A 110 -3.09 2.95 13.81
C ILE A 110 -3.10 4.47 14.00
N VAL A 111 -3.45 4.96 15.19
CA VAL A 111 -3.44 6.38 15.52
C VAL A 111 -2.02 6.94 15.41
N PHE A 112 -1.02 6.29 15.98
CA PHE A 112 0.37 6.72 15.89
C PHE A 112 0.85 6.84 14.44
N LEU A 113 0.63 5.79 13.63
CA LEU A 113 1.01 5.81 12.21
C LEU A 113 0.21 6.83 11.40
N GLY A 114 -1.04 7.08 11.79
CA GLY A 114 -1.90 8.11 11.19
C GLY A 114 -1.41 9.52 11.50
N LEU A 115 -1.01 9.78 12.74
CA LEU A 115 -0.41 11.07 13.12
C LEU A 115 0.88 11.31 12.34
N LEU A 116 1.74 10.30 12.26
CA LEU A 116 3.00 10.36 11.52
C LEU A 116 2.78 10.68 10.04
N ALA A 117 1.82 10.01 9.39
CA ALA A 117 1.49 10.31 8.00
C ALA A 117 0.93 11.73 7.81
N GLY A 118 0.13 12.23 8.75
CA GLY A 118 -0.38 13.60 8.72
C GLY A 118 0.74 14.66 8.81
N ILE A 119 1.76 14.41 9.63
CA ILE A 119 2.96 15.27 9.72
C ILE A 119 3.69 15.31 8.37
N TRP A 120 3.90 14.15 7.73
CA TRP A 120 4.58 14.09 6.43
C TRP A 120 3.81 14.79 5.30
N VAL A 121 2.47 14.70 5.29
CA VAL A 121 1.65 15.49 4.35
C VAL A 121 1.76 16.99 4.64
N ALA A 122 1.74 17.39 5.91
CA ALA A 122 1.87 18.79 6.28
C ALA A 122 3.25 19.36 5.92
N PHE A 123 4.33 18.59 6.07
CA PHE A 123 5.67 19.00 5.62
C PHE A 123 5.74 19.20 4.10
N ALA A 124 5.12 18.31 3.34
CA ALA A 124 5.03 18.48 1.89
C ALA A 124 4.24 19.73 1.50
N GLY A 125 3.10 19.97 2.16
CA GLY A 125 2.29 21.18 1.95
C GLY A 125 3.04 22.45 2.34
N MET A 126 3.77 22.42 3.45
CA MET A 126 4.59 23.53 3.94
C MET A 126 5.72 23.86 2.96
N PHE A 127 6.48 22.85 2.52
CA PHE A 127 7.52 23.03 1.53
C PHE A 127 6.97 23.60 0.21
N ALA A 128 5.86 23.03 -0.28
CA ALA A 128 5.23 23.51 -1.50
C ALA A 128 4.73 24.96 -1.39
N GLN A 129 4.08 25.33 -0.27
CA GLN A 129 3.63 26.70 -0.06
C GLN A 129 4.79 27.67 0.12
N GLN A 130 5.91 27.25 0.71
CA GLN A 130 7.09 28.10 0.83
C GLN A 130 7.70 28.39 -0.55
N VAL A 131 7.83 27.36 -1.40
CA VAL A 131 8.41 27.53 -2.74
C VAL A 131 7.49 28.36 -3.64
N VAL A 132 6.19 28.06 -3.67
CA VAL A 132 5.24 28.73 -4.56
C VAL A 132 4.83 30.11 -4.04
N GLY A 133 4.66 30.24 -2.73
CA GLY A 133 4.25 31.47 -2.06
C GLY A 133 5.31 32.56 -2.10
N GLY A 134 6.60 32.20 -2.24
CA GLY A 134 7.70 33.14 -2.41
C GLY A 134 7.74 33.82 -3.78
N ILE A 135 6.94 33.34 -4.75
CA ILE A 135 6.87 33.93 -6.08
C ILE A 135 5.99 35.20 -6.02
N PRO A 136 6.51 36.37 -6.44
CA PRO A 136 5.71 37.60 -6.54
C PRO A 136 4.40 37.37 -7.29
N ALA A 137 3.33 38.05 -6.86
CA ALA A 137 1.99 37.86 -7.40
C ALA A 137 1.93 38.16 -8.91
N GLU A 138 2.70 39.14 -9.35
CA GLU A 138 2.82 39.59 -10.74
C GLU A 138 3.41 38.48 -11.62
N ILE A 139 4.42 37.77 -11.10
CA ILE A 139 5.05 36.66 -11.81
C ILE A 139 4.09 35.46 -11.87
N ARG A 140 3.40 35.15 -10.77
CA ARG A 140 2.38 34.07 -10.77
C ARG A 140 1.25 34.34 -11.75
N ALA A 141 0.84 35.61 -11.88
CA ALA A 141 -0.19 36.03 -12.83
C ALA A 141 0.30 36.00 -14.29
N ALA A 142 1.53 36.46 -14.54
CA ALA A 142 2.13 36.47 -15.89
C ALA A 142 2.48 35.06 -16.39
N TRP A 143 2.92 34.17 -15.49
CA TRP A 143 3.37 32.82 -15.80
C TRP A 143 2.65 31.77 -14.96
N PRO A 144 1.34 31.52 -15.20
CA PRO A 144 0.52 30.63 -14.36
C PRO A 144 0.97 29.16 -14.38
N VAL A 145 1.82 28.77 -15.33
CA VAL A 145 2.42 27.43 -15.40
C VAL A 145 3.50 27.21 -14.34
N VAL A 146 4.24 28.25 -13.97
CA VAL A 146 5.36 28.18 -13.01
C VAL A 146 4.90 27.70 -11.63
N PRO A 147 3.88 28.30 -10.98
CA PRO A 147 3.42 27.82 -9.67
C PRO A 147 2.87 26.39 -9.74
N LYS A 148 2.27 25.96 -10.86
CA LYS A 148 1.77 24.59 -11.05
C LYS A 148 2.91 23.57 -11.13
N LEU A 149 3.95 23.86 -11.91
CA LEU A 149 5.12 22.99 -12.01
C LEU A 149 5.88 22.89 -10.69
N LEU A 150 6.03 24.01 -9.97
CA LEU A 150 6.70 24.02 -8.68
C LEU A 150 5.88 23.29 -7.61
N LEU A 151 4.56 23.42 -7.60
CA LEU A 151 3.68 22.63 -6.75
C LEU A 151 3.82 21.13 -7.06
N GLY A 152 3.81 20.77 -8.35
CA GLY A 152 4.05 19.40 -8.80
C GLY A 152 5.43 18.85 -8.42
N ALA A 153 6.46 19.70 -8.40
CA ALA A 153 7.83 19.29 -8.07
C ALA A 153 8.07 19.14 -6.56
N THR A 154 7.36 19.89 -5.73
CA THR A 154 7.63 19.99 -4.29
C THR A 154 6.71 19.10 -3.46
N PHE A 155 5.43 19.01 -3.82
CA PHE A 155 4.43 18.28 -3.06
C PHE A 155 4.66 16.75 -2.95
N PRO A 156 5.23 16.03 -3.95
CA PRO A 156 5.33 14.58 -3.87
C PRO A 156 6.23 14.02 -2.76
N ILE A 157 7.08 14.84 -2.13
CA ILE A 157 7.98 14.38 -1.06
C ILE A 157 7.21 13.74 0.11
N GLY A 158 5.98 14.20 0.37
CA GLY A 158 5.16 13.69 1.48
C GLY A 158 4.84 12.22 1.33
N ILE A 159 4.48 11.78 0.12
CA ILE A 159 4.19 10.35 -0.09
C ILE A 159 5.45 9.49 -0.04
N VAL A 160 6.58 10.03 -0.49
CA VAL A 160 7.87 9.33 -0.42
C VAL A 160 8.23 9.06 1.04
N PHE A 161 8.08 10.05 1.92
CA PHE A 161 8.30 9.88 3.35
C PHE A 161 7.35 8.84 3.95
N ILE A 162 6.05 8.94 3.65
CA ILE A 162 5.04 8.01 4.19
C ILE A 162 5.33 6.56 3.79
N VAL A 163 5.68 6.32 2.53
CA VAL A 163 5.86 4.96 2.01
C VAL A 163 7.21 4.37 2.42
N LEU A 164 8.30 5.16 2.41
CA LEU A 164 9.63 4.65 2.76
C LEU A 164 9.87 4.58 4.27
N PHE A 165 9.40 5.57 5.04
CA PHE A 165 9.53 5.58 6.49
C PHE A 165 8.44 4.76 7.19
N GLY A 166 7.24 4.76 6.61
CA GLY A 166 6.05 4.14 7.17
C GLY A 166 5.05 5.16 7.72
N GLY A 167 3.77 4.84 7.55
CA GLY A 167 2.65 5.65 8.01
C GLY A 167 1.32 5.10 7.50
N GLU A 168 0.23 5.51 8.14
CA GLU A 168 -1.13 5.15 7.73
C GLU A 168 -1.79 6.41 7.16
N LEU A 169 -2.01 6.43 5.84
CA LEU A 169 -2.63 7.57 5.16
C LEU A 169 -4.03 7.15 4.67
N PHE A 170 -5.06 7.91 5.06
CA PHE A 170 -6.44 7.63 4.68
C PHE A 170 -6.59 7.42 3.18
N THR A 171 -6.04 8.33 2.37
CA THR A 171 -6.19 8.32 0.93
C THR A 171 -5.59 7.08 0.28
N GLY A 172 -4.39 6.64 0.71
CA GLY A 172 -3.82 5.36 0.27
C GLY A 172 -4.59 4.13 0.77
N ASN A 173 -5.12 4.20 2.00
CA ASN A 173 -5.92 3.12 2.58
C ASN A 173 -7.28 2.92 1.89
N THR A 174 -7.81 3.91 1.17
CA THR A 174 -9.07 3.74 0.44
C THR A 174 -9.00 2.59 -0.57
N MET A 175 -7.96 2.55 -1.40
CA MET A 175 -7.72 1.43 -2.33
C MET A 175 -7.42 0.13 -1.58
N ILE A 176 -6.46 0.16 -0.64
CA ILE A 176 -5.98 -1.05 0.04
C ILE A 176 -7.10 -1.78 0.77
N MET A 177 -7.93 -1.04 1.50
CA MET A 177 -9.03 -1.60 2.28
C MET A 177 -10.17 -2.10 1.38
N VAL A 178 -10.46 -1.41 0.27
CA VAL A 178 -11.49 -1.85 -0.68
C VAL A 178 -11.07 -3.13 -1.41
N VAL A 179 -9.82 -3.22 -1.90
CA VAL A 179 -9.32 -4.45 -2.53
C VAL A 179 -9.41 -5.64 -1.57
N ALA A 180 -8.96 -5.48 -0.32
CA ALA A 180 -9.05 -6.54 0.68
C ALA A 180 -10.51 -6.92 1.03
N TRP A 181 -11.43 -5.93 1.02
CA TRP A 181 -12.85 -6.16 1.26
C TRP A 181 -13.51 -6.91 0.10
N LEU A 182 -13.24 -6.51 -1.15
CA LEU A 182 -13.74 -7.20 -2.36
C LEU A 182 -13.21 -8.64 -2.44
N ASN A 183 -11.98 -8.88 -1.99
CA ASN A 183 -11.41 -10.22 -1.85
C ASN A 183 -11.93 -11.02 -0.63
N GLY A 184 -12.89 -10.48 0.13
CA GLY A 184 -13.49 -11.15 1.28
C GLY A 184 -12.54 -11.38 2.45
N LYS A 185 -11.44 -10.63 2.54
CA LYS A 185 -10.40 -10.80 3.57
C LYS A 185 -10.59 -9.89 4.80
N VAL A 186 -11.37 -8.84 4.65
CA VAL A 186 -11.73 -7.91 5.75
C VAL A 186 -13.21 -7.59 5.67
N THR A 187 -13.81 -7.18 6.79
CA THR A 187 -15.22 -6.81 6.85
C THR A 187 -15.44 -5.34 6.49
N ALA A 188 -16.66 -4.97 6.10
CA ALA A 188 -17.02 -3.56 5.90
C ALA A 188 -16.83 -2.72 7.18
N LYS A 189 -17.02 -3.32 8.36
CA LYS A 189 -16.73 -2.68 9.64
C LYS A 189 -15.24 -2.34 9.77
N ASP A 190 -14.36 -3.25 9.38
CA ASP A 190 -12.91 -3.02 9.44
C ASP A 190 -12.49 -1.87 8.51
N VAL A 191 -13.08 -1.80 7.32
CA VAL A 191 -12.87 -0.69 6.37
C VAL A 191 -13.26 0.64 7.02
N LEU A 192 -14.47 0.73 7.55
CA LEU A 192 -14.98 1.97 8.17
C LEU A 192 -14.16 2.39 9.40
N VAL A 193 -13.82 1.45 10.28
CA VAL A 193 -12.99 1.73 11.46
C VAL A 193 -11.61 2.24 11.04
N ASN A 194 -10.95 1.57 10.09
CA ASN A 194 -9.66 2.02 9.59
C ASN A 194 -9.75 3.43 8.98
N TRP A 195 -10.70 3.65 8.08
CA TRP A 195 -10.88 4.94 7.41
C TRP A 195 -11.12 6.06 8.40
N THR A 196 -12.05 5.88 9.35
CA THR A 196 -12.37 6.91 10.35
C THR A 196 -11.19 7.20 11.27
N VAL A 197 -10.55 6.18 11.84
CA VAL A 197 -9.45 6.38 12.80
C VAL A 197 -8.25 7.03 12.13
N VAL A 198 -7.86 6.53 10.95
CA VAL A 198 -6.72 7.08 10.20
C VAL A 198 -6.99 8.50 9.74
N PHE A 199 -8.19 8.78 9.23
CA PHE A 199 -8.56 10.12 8.79
C PHE A 199 -8.50 11.15 9.94
N LEU A 200 -9.05 10.81 11.11
CA LEU A 200 -9.02 11.69 12.27
C LEU A 200 -7.59 11.94 12.78
N ALA A 201 -6.75 10.90 12.80
CA ALA A 201 -5.34 11.03 13.15
C ALA A 201 -4.58 11.89 12.14
N ASN A 202 -4.78 11.66 10.83
CA ASN A 202 -4.18 12.48 9.77
C ASN A 202 -4.62 13.96 9.91
N PHE A 203 -5.92 14.22 10.09
CA PHE A 203 -6.46 15.57 10.27
C PHE A 203 -5.81 16.27 11.46
N ALA A 204 -5.80 15.61 12.63
CA ALA A 204 -5.25 16.18 13.86
C ALA A 204 -3.76 16.53 13.71
N ALA A 205 -2.97 15.65 13.11
CA ALA A 205 -1.55 15.90 12.86
C ALA A 205 -1.31 17.02 11.84
N CYS A 206 -2.09 17.09 10.76
CA CYS A 206 -1.97 18.17 9.78
C CYS A 206 -2.28 19.54 10.40
N ALA A 207 -3.39 19.64 11.16
CA ALA A 207 -3.79 20.87 11.83
C ALA A 207 -2.79 21.27 12.93
N LEU A 208 -2.31 20.31 13.73
CA LEU A 208 -1.30 20.55 14.76
C LEU A 208 0.03 21.01 14.14
N THR A 209 0.45 20.41 13.02
CA THR A 209 1.67 20.80 12.31
C THR A 209 1.54 22.21 11.73
N ALA A 210 0.39 22.53 11.13
CA ALA A 210 0.08 23.89 10.68
C ALA A 210 0.20 24.89 11.82
N TYR A 211 -0.35 24.59 12.99
CA TYR A 211 -0.32 25.48 14.14
C TYR A 211 1.09 25.64 14.70
N VAL A 212 1.74 24.53 15.08
CA VAL A 212 3.02 24.56 15.80
C VAL A 212 4.18 25.00 14.92
N LEU A 213 4.24 24.51 13.68
CA LEU A 213 5.40 24.70 12.80
C LEU A 213 5.15 25.73 11.69
N GLY A 214 3.89 26.06 11.38
CA GLY A 214 3.56 27.08 10.39
C GLY A 214 3.15 28.43 11.00
N TYR A 215 2.30 28.42 12.03
CA TYR A 215 1.77 29.66 12.62
C TYR A 215 2.64 30.19 13.77
N LEU A 216 2.93 29.38 14.80
CA LEU A 216 3.71 29.83 15.96
C LEU A 216 5.17 30.20 15.64
N THR A 217 5.68 29.76 14.48
CA THR A 217 7.03 30.07 13.98
C THR A 217 7.06 31.28 13.05
N ASP A 218 5.91 31.90 12.78
CA ASP A 218 5.76 33.00 11.82
C ASP A 218 6.23 32.66 10.39
N LEU A 219 6.22 31.38 10.01
CA LEU A 219 6.79 30.89 8.75
C LEU A 219 6.26 31.63 7.51
N PHE A 220 4.96 31.95 7.49
CA PHE A 220 4.30 32.65 6.40
C PHE A 220 3.91 34.09 6.77
N ALA A 221 4.44 34.65 7.86
CA ALA A 221 4.13 36.01 8.27
C ALA A 221 4.57 37.08 7.25
N PRO A 222 5.75 37.00 6.60
CA PRO A 222 6.15 37.97 5.60
C PRO A 222 5.34 37.88 4.31
N GLU A 223 5.19 38.99 3.60
CA GLU A 223 4.73 38.96 2.20
C GLU A 223 5.88 38.52 1.27
N PRO A 224 5.59 37.84 0.15
CA PRO A 224 4.28 37.48 -0.41
C PRO A 224 3.64 36.19 0.15
N PHE A 225 4.26 35.56 1.15
CA PHE A 225 3.86 34.25 1.66
C PHE A 225 2.51 34.27 2.37
N ARG A 226 2.28 35.29 3.21
CA ARG A 226 1.02 35.47 3.95
C ARG A 226 -0.18 35.53 3.00
N SER A 227 -0.14 36.43 2.03
CA SER A 227 -1.21 36.58 1.05
C SER A 227 -1.43 35.30 0.23
N TYR A 228 -0.36 34.54 -0.04
CA TYR A 228 -0.47 33.27 -0.75
C TYR A 228 -1.23 32.20 0.06
N VAL A 229 -0.86 31.94 1.32
CA VAL A 229 -1.54 30.92 2.13
C VAL A 229 -2.99 31.29 2.42
N VAL A 230 -3.28 32.59 2.61
CA VAL A 230 -4.64 33.12 2.72
C VAL A 230 -5.44 32.84 1.45
N ALA A 231 -4.90 33.17 0.27
CA ALA A 231 -5.58 32.94 -1.00
C ALA A 231 -5.88 31.45 -1.26
N VAL A 232 -4.96 30.55 -0.91
CA VAL A 232 -5.14 29.10 -1.05
C VAL A 232 -6.30 28.61 -0.17
N ALA A 233 -6.33 28.99 1.11
CA ALA A 233 -7.40 28.57 2.01
C ALA A 233 -8.77 29.13 1.58
N THR A 234 -8.83 30.42 1.24
CA THR A 234 -10.04 31.07 0.73
C THR A 234 -10.57 30.37 -0.52
N HIS A 235 -9.70 30.08 -1.49
CA HIS A 235 -10.12 29.38 -2.71
C HIS A 235 -10.75 28.01 -2.42
N LYS A 236 -10.15 27.23 -1.51
CA LYS A 236 -10.63 25.89 -1.16
C LYS A 236 -12.02 25.93 -0.52
N VAL A 237 -12.24 26.79 0.46
CA VAL A 237 -13.53 26.87 1.16
C VAL A 237 -14.65 27.50 0.33
N GLN A 238 -14.29 28.23 -0.74
CA GLN A 238 -15.23 28.77 -1.71
C GLN A 238 -15.67 27.77 -2.80
N LEU A 239 -15.04 26.60 -2.89
CA LEU A 239 -15.46 25.58 -3.84
C LEU A 239 -16.87 25.06 -3.47
N PRO A 240 -17.84 25.09 -4.40
CA PRO A 240 -19.11 24.41 -4.18
C PRO A 240 -18.88 22.91 -3.90
N PHE A 241 -19.71 22.34 -3.04
CA PHE A 241 -19.58 20.94 -2.59
C PHE A 241 -19.35 19.96 -3.75
N TYR A 242 -20.19 20.02 -4.79
CA TYR A 242 -20.09 19.10 -5.94
C TYR A 242 -18.76 19.26 -6.69
N LYS A 243 -18.22 20.48 -6.77
CA LYS A 243 -16.95 20.76 -7.44
C LYS A 243 -15.78 20.21 -6.63
N ALA A 244 -15.77 20.45 -5.32
CA ALA A 244 -14.78 19.88 -4.41
C ALA A 244 -14.78 18.33 -4.44
N PHE A 245 -15.98 17.73 -4.46
CA PHE A 245 -16.17 16.29 -4.64
C PHE A 245 -15.59 15.78 -5.96
N LEU A 246 -15.96 16.38 -7.10
CA LEU A 246 -15.48 15.98 -8.41
C LEU A 246 -13.96 16.15 -8.57
N MET A 247 -13.40 17.21 -7.99
CA MET A 247 -11.94 17.43 -7.96
C MET A 247 -11.23 16.42 -7.06
N GLY A 248 -11.90 15.86 -6.05
CA GLY A 248 -11.35 14.81 -5.18
C GLY A 248 -11.19 13.45 -5.86
N ILE A 249 -12.03 13.12 -6.84
CA ILE A 249 -12.00 11.82 -7.52
C ILE A 249 -10.65 11.57 -8.23
N PRO A 250 -10.23 12.39 -9.19
CA PRO A 250 -9.00 12.13 -9.94
C PRO A 250 -7.74 12.36 -9.09
N ALA A 251 -7.81 13.23 -8.06
CA ALA A 251 -6.72 13.38 -7.08
C ALA A 251 -6.38 12.03 -6.44
N ASN A 252 -7.37 11.36 -5.84
CA ASN A 252 -7.07 10.13 -5.12
C ASN A 252 -6.90 8.90 -6.04
N ALA A 253 -7.45 8.95 -7.26
CA ALA A 253 -7.10 7.96 -8.27
C ALA A 253 -5.59 7.97 -8.56
N LEU A 254 -4.99 9.16 -8.73
CA LEU A 254 -3.55 9.28 -8.93
C LEU A 254 -2.74 8.95 -7.67
N VAL A 255 -3.23 9.31 -6.47
CA VAL A 255 -2.58 8.89 -5.21
C VAL A 255 -2.53 7.37 -5.11
N CYS A 256 -3.65 6.67 -5.31
CA CYS A 256 -3.68 5.21 -5.23
C CYS A 256 -2.87 4.55 -6.34
N LEU A 257 -2.90 5.09 -7.56
CA LEU A 257 -2.02 4.66 -8.64
C LEU A 257 -0.53 4.81 -8.27
N SER A 258 -0.16 5.88 -7.57
CA SER A 258 1.23 6.08 -7.10
C SER A 258 1.68 4.97 -6.15
N PHE A 259 0.81 4.54 -5.22
CA PHE A 259 1.09 3.41 -4.34
C PHE A 259 1.28 2.13 -5.14
N PHE A 260 0.44 1.90 -6.15
CA PHE A 260 0.54 0.71 -7.01
C PHE A 260 1.86 0.67 -7.77
N LEU A 261 2.25 1.78 -8.40
CA LEU A 261 3.53 1.90 -9.12
C LEU A 261 4.73 1.81 -8.17
N GLY A 262 4.64 2.39 -6.97
CA GLY A 262 5.66 2.24 -5.94
C GLY A 262 5.81 0.79 -5.44
N LEU A 263 4.70 0.06 -5.27
CA LEU A 263 4.74 -1.36 -4.93
C LEU A 263 5.23 -2.24 -6.09
N ALA A 264 5.05 -1.79 -7.33
CA ALA A 264 5.55 -2.48 -8.53
C ALA A 264 7.08 -2.53 -8.55
N ALA A 265 7.75 -1.45 -8.16
CA ALA A 265 9.19 -1.35 -8.16
C ALA A 265 9.87 -2.15 -7.02
N ARG A 266 10.98 -2.81 -7.34
CA ARG A 266 11.82 -3.57 -6.38
C ARG A 266 13.02 -2.78 -5.86
N ASP A 267 13.41 -1.71 -6.54
CA ASP A 267 14.48 -0.80 -6.13
C ASP A 267 13.91 0.53 -5.58
N ILE A 268 14.73 1.27 -4.82
CA ILE A 268 14.31 2.54 -4.19
C ILE A 268 14.05 3.63 -5.23
N THR A 269 14.85 3.70 -6.29
CA THR A 269 14.70 4.73 -7.33
C THR A 269 13.38 4.56 -8.07
N GLY A 270 13.05 3.34 -8.49
CA GLY A 270 11.77 3.00 -9.10
C GLY A 270 10.59 3.26 -8.17
N LYS A 271 10.73 2.96 -6.87
CA LYS A 271 9.72 3.30 -5.84
C LYS A 271 9.47 4.80 -5.79
N ILE A 272 10.52 5.60 -5.67
CA ILE A 272 10.42 7.05 -5.61
C ILE A 272 9.77 7.59 -6.88
N LEU A 273 10.21 7.17 -8.07
CA LEU A 273 9.63 7.65 -9.34
C LEU A 273 8.16 7.25 -9.51
N GLY A 274 7.81 6.00 -9.18
CA GLY A 274 6.44 5.50 -9.24
C GLY A 274 5.49 6.24 -8.28
N LEU A 275 5.99 6.62 -7.11
CA LEU A 275 5.27 7.47 -6.16
C LEU A 275 5.19 8.93 -6.64
N TYR A 276 6.29 9.46 -7.17
CA TYR A 276 6.45 10.89 -7.42
C TYR A 276 5.61 11.37 -8.61
N LEU A 277 5.66 10.68 -9.75
CA LEU A 277 5.08 11.17 -11.01
C LEU A 277 3.54 11.34 -10.96
N PRO A 278 2.75 10.38 -10.43
CA PRO A 278 1.30 10.56 -10.34
C PRO A 278 0.93 11.67 -9.34
N ILE A 279 1.68 11.80 -8.25
CA ILE A 279 1.44 12.86 -7.25
C ILE A 279 1.76 14.23 -7.83
N ALA A 280 2.88 14.35 -8.56
CA ALA A 280 3.26 15.57 -9.26
C ALA A 280 2.16 15.99 -10.25
N THR A 281 1.59 15.01 -10.96
CA THR A 281 0.50 15.24 -11.92
C THR A 281 -0.74 15.82 -11.24
N PHE A 282 -1.24 15.22 -10.15
CA PHE A 282 -2.45 15.75 -9.51
C PHE A 282 -2.20 17.12 -8.84
N ALA A 283 -1.01 17.31 -8.27
CA ALA A 283 -0.64 18.56 -7.63
C ALA A 283 -0.57 19.70 -8.65
N ALA A 284 0.05 19.46 -9.82
CA ALA A 284 0.13 20.44 -10.89
C ALA A 284 -1.22 20.74 -11.56
N THR A 285 -2.16 19.78 -11.60
CA THR A 285 -3.51 20.01 -12.14
C THR A 285 -4.43 20.77 -11.18
N GLY A 286 -4.07 20.85 -9.89
CA GLY A 286 -4.82 21.60 -8.88
C GLY A 286 -6.06 20.86 -8.39
N TRP A 287 -6.04 19.52 -8.38
CA TRP A 287 -7.11 18.71 -7.81
C TRP A 287 -7.06 18.67 -6.28
N GLU A 288 -8.16 18.24 -5.65
CA GLU A 288 -8.34 18.38 -4.20
C GLU A 288 -7.99 17.08 -3.44
N HIS A 289 -7.13 17.19 -2.44
CA HIS A 289 -6.71 16.07 -1.59
C HIS A 289 -7.11 16.35 -0.14
N CYS A 290 -7.98 15.53 0.44
CA CYS A 290 -8.61 15.82 1.72
C CYS A 290 -7.59 16.01 2.85
N ILE A 291 -6.56 15.16 2.93
CA ILE A 291 -5.52 15.27 3.98
C ILE A 291 -4.61 16.48 3.76
N ALA A 292 -4.38 16.89 2.51
CA ALA A 292 -3.62 18.12 2.24
C ALA A 292 -4.45 19.35 2.67
N ASN A 293 -5.76 19.31 2.46
CA ASN A 293 -6.67 20.36 2.89
C ASN A 293 -6.76 20.48 4.42
N CYS A 294 -6.55 19.38 5.17
CA CYS A 294 -6.38 19.40 6.62
C CYS A 294 -5.16 20.22 7.08
N TYR A 295 -4.21 20.53 6.19
CA TYR A 295 -3.10 21.45 6.46
C TYR A 295 -3.35 22.82 5.83
N TYR A 296 -3.68 22.87 4.53
CA TYR A 296 -3.81 24.13 3.77
C TYR A 296 -4.91 25.05 4.28
N ILE A 297 -6.05 24.51 4.73
CA ILE A 297 -7.15 25.35 5.22
C ILE A 297 -6.83 25.91 6.60
N PRO A 298 -6.41 25.10 7.60
CA PRO A 298 -6.04 25.64 8.92
C PRO A 298 -4.93 26.68 8.86
N ILE A 299 -3.86 26.46 8.08
CA ILE A 299 -2.76 27.43 8.02
C ILE A 299 -3.22 28.78 7.46
N GLY A 300 -3.97 28.80 6.36
CA GLY A 300 -4.49 30.06 5.81
C GLY A 300 -5.52 30.71 6.71
N TRP A 301 -6.34 29.93 7.43
CA TRP A 301 -7.28 30.45 8.42
C TRP A 301 -6.54 31.21 9.54
N MET A 302 -5.46 30.63 10.10
CA MET A 302 -4.67 31.29 11.15
C MET A 302 -3.97 32.57 10.67
N TYR A 303 -3.64 32.66 9.37
CA TYR A 303 -3.09 33.88 8.76
C TYR A 303 -4.15 34.88 8.26
N GLY A 304 -5.44 34.64 8.50
CA GLY A 304 -6.51 35.62 8.28
C GLY A 304 -7.41 35.36 7.07
N ALA A 305 -7.42 34.16 6.49
CA ALA A 305 -8.43 33.80 5.51
C ALA A 305 -9.84 33.78 6.13
N ASP A 306 -10.84 34.22 5.34
CA ASP A 306 -12.25 34.17 5.72
C ASP A 306 -12.77 32.72 5.67
N VAL A 307 -12.42 31.96 6.70
CA VAL A 307 -12.74 30.55 6.87
C VAL A 307 -13.56 30.40 8.15
N THR A 308 -14.60 29.59 8.07
CA THR A 308 -15.35 29.14 9.24
C THR A 308 -15.07 27.65 9.46
N ALA A 309 -15.26 27.16 10.68
CA ALA A 309 -15.20 25.72 10.95
C ALA A 309 -16.14 24.93 10.02
N GLY A 310 -17.33 25.48 9.76
CA GLY A 310 -18.32 24.87 8.85
C GLY A 310 -17.83 24.79 7.40
N SER A 311 -17.27 25.88 6.86
CA SER A 311 -16.78 25.89 5.47
C SER A 311 -15.55 24.99 5.27
N MET A 312 -14.65 24.94 6.27
CA MET A 312 -13.53 24.00 6.29
C MET A 312 -14.01 22.55 6.29
N LEU A 313 -14.90 22.18 7.22
CA LEU A 313 -15.42 20.81 7.32
C LEU A 313 -16.21 20.40 6.08
N ALA A 314 -16.99 21.31 5.50
CA ALA A 314 -17.72 21.06 4.25
C ALA A 314 -16.79 20.77 3.07
N ASN A 315 -15.72 21.55 2.89
CA ASN A 315 -14.71 21.27 1.86
C ASN A 315 -14.04 19.91 2.12
N ILE A 316 -13.47 19.71 3.31
CA ILE A 316 -12.71 18.50 3.65
C ILE A 316 -13.58 17.25 3.48
N PHE A 317 -14.84 17.29 3.89
CA PHE A 317 -15.78 16.19 3.75
C PHE A 317 -16.13 15.91 2.28
N ALA A 318 -16.45 16.94 1.49
CA ALA A 318 -16.72 16.77 0.06
C ALA A 318 -15.55 16.12 -0.68
N VAL A 319 -14.33 16.59 -0.39
CA VAL A 319 -13.09 16.06 -0.97
C VAL A 319 -12.81 14.66 -0.47
N ALA A 320 -13.06 14.34 0.81
CA ALA A 320 -12.88 13.00 1.36
C ALA A 320 -13.79 11.97 0.66
N LEU A 321 -15.05 12.33 0.38
CA LEU A 321 -15.96 11.50 -0.41
C LEU A 321 -15.45 11.29 -1.83
N GLY A 322 -15.01 12.36 -2.50
CA GLY A 322 -14.41 12.27 -3.83
C GLY A 322 -13.18 11.38 -3.82
N ASN A 323 -12.30 11.54 -2.83
CA ASN A 323 -11.12 10.72 -2.66
C ASN A 323 -11.49 9.24 -2.41
N ALA A 324 -12.48 8.93 -1.57
CA ALA A 324 -12.94 7.55 -1.35
C ALA A 324 -13.44 6.89 -2.64
N VAL A 325 -14.16 7.63 -3.49
CA VAL A 325 -14.58 7.15 -4.82
C VAL A 325 -13.37 6.94 -5.73
N GLY A 326 -12.47 7.92 -5.82
CA GLY A 326 -11.29 7.84 -6.68
C GLY A 326 -10.33 6.71 -6.34
N GLY A 327 -10.02 6.53 -5.06
CA GLY A 327 -9.10 5.49 -4.62
C GLY A 327 -9.75 4.12 -4.46
N GLY A 328 -10.89 4.06 -3.78
CA GLY A 328 -11.61 2.82 -3.51
C GLY A 328 -12.28 2.25 -4.76
N LEU A 329 -13.15 3.02 -5.41
CA LEU A 329 -13.93 2.51 -6.54
C LEU A 329 -13.13 2.51 -7.84
N LEU A 330 -12.51 3.62 -8.23
CA LEU A 330 -11.83 3.69 -9.54
C LEU A 330 -10.56 2.86 -9.56
N ILE A 331 -9.67 2.97 -8.57
CA ILE A 331 -8.42 2.20 -8.58
C ILE A 331 -8.61 0.83 -7.93
N GLY A 332 -9.08 0.75 -6.68
CA GLY A 332 -9.26 -0.53 -5.99
C GLY A 332 -10.27 -1.45 -6.68
N GLY A 333 -11.40 -0.90 -7.12
CA GLY A 333 -12.40 -1.65 -7.88
C GLY A 333 -11.89 -2.11 -9.25
N SER A 334 -11.23 -1.24 -10.02
CA SER A 334 -10.69 -1.65 -11.33
C SER A 334 -9.63 -2.73 -11.20
N GLU A 335 -8.74 -2.62 -10.22
CA GLU A 335 -7.70 -3.61 -9.97
C GLU A 335 -8.29 -4.98 -9.61
N PHE A 336 -9.29 -5.01 -8.72
CA PHE A 336 -10.02 -6.24 -8.43
C PHE A 336 -10.68 -6.81 -9.70
N TYR A 337 -11.42 -5.99 -10.45
CA TYR A 337 -12.12 -6.48 -11.65
C TYR A 337 -11.16 -6.96 -12.74
N MET A 338 -9.97 -6.36 -12.90
CA MET A 338 -8.96 -6.81 -13.86
C MET A 338 -8.58 -8.29 -13.68
N TYR A 339 -8.61 -8.80 -12.45
CA TYR A 339 -8.19 -10.18 -12.15
C TYR A 339 -9.34 -11.14 -11.83
N HIS A 340 -10.56 -10.61 -11.68
CA HIS A 340 -11.75 -11.39 -11.33
C HIS A 340 -12.88 -11.35 -12.38
N TRP A 341 -12.69 -10.65 -13.53
CA TRP A 341 -13.69 -10.44 -14.60
C TRP A 341 -14.38 -11.71 -15.14
N HIS A 342 -13.71 -12.87 -15.07
CA HIS A 342 -14.26 -14.16 -15.55
C HIS A 342 -14.09 -15.33 -14.58
N ARG A 343 -13.57 -15.07 -13.37
CA ARG A 343 -13.27 -16.12 -12.39
C ARG A 343 -14.51 -16.69 -11.71
N SER A 344 -15.66 -16.02 -11.84
CA SER A 344 -16.98 -16.49 -11.42
C SER A 344 -17.64 -17.49 -12.37
N ARG A 345 -16.97 -17.92 -13.45
CA ARG A 345 -17.47 -18.97 -14.37
C ARG A 345 -16.88 -20.37 -14.15
N GLU A 346 -15.87 -20.52 -13.31
CA GLU A 346 -15.44 -21.84 -12.86
C GLU A 346 -15.72 -21.96 -11.36
N PRO A 347 -16.59 -22.90 -10.93
CA PRO A 347 -16.69 -23.19 -9.51
C PRO A 347 -15.33 -23.68 -9.04
N GLU A 348 -14.75 -23.03 -8.02
CA GLU A 348 -13.56 -23.54 -7.34
C GLU A 348 -13.85 -24.98 -6.88
N ARG A 349 -13.35 -25.97 -7.62
CA ARG A 349 -13.19 -27.32 -7.08
C ARG A 349 -12.03 -27.26 -6.10
N HIS A 350 -12.32 -26.94 -4.84
CA HIS A 350 -11.39 -27.14 -3.75
C HIS A 350 -10.93 -28.61 -3.73
N PHE A 351 -9.69 -28.85 -4.15
CA PHE A 351 -8.98 -30.09 -3.87
C PHE A 351 -8.14 -29.93 -2.62
N GLY A 352 -8.57 -30.59 -1.54
CA GLY A 352 -7.82 -30.68 -0.27
C GLY A 352 -8.52 -31.56 0.77
N LYS A 353 -7.96 -32.76 0.98
CA LYS A 353 -8.29 -33.84 1.95
C LYS A 353 -8.47 -33.28 3.39
N TRP A 354 -9.29 -33.80 4.33
CA TRP A 354 -9.79 -35.15 4.63
C TRP A 354 -10.86 -35.06 5.75
N GLY A 355 -11.85 -35.97 5.80
CA GLY A 355 -12.57 -36.32 7.06
C GLY A 355 -14.10 -36.57 7.03
N LYS A 356 -14.53 -37.76 6.56
CA LYS A 356 -15.75 -38.58 6.87
C LYS A 356 -17.10 -37.87 7.19
N LYS A 357 -18.29 -38.28 6.74
CA LYS A 357 -18.86 -39.42 5.99
C LYS A 357 -20.29 -38.95 5.63
N ARG A 358 -20.76 -39.06 4.38
CA ARG A 358 -22.16 -39.44 4.09
C ARG A 358 -22.18 -40.26 2.81
N ALA A 359 -22.81 -41.42 2.92
CA ALA A 359 -22.95 -42.43 1.88
C ALA A 359 -23.79 -41.91 0.71
N GLY A 360 -23.36 -42.22 -0.51
CA GLY A 360 -24.08 -41.97 -1.75
C GLY A 360 -23.28 -42.60 -2.88
N HIS A 361 -23.84 -43.65 -3.48
CA HIS A 361 -23.19 -44.53 -4.45
C HIS A 361 -22.81 -43.79 -5.72
N VAL A 362 -21.55 -43.90 -6.19
CA VAL A 362 -21.22 -43.81 -7.61
C VAL A 362 -20.01 -44.73 -7.89
N GLN A 363 -20.22 -45.71 -8.77
CA GLN A 363 -19.23 -46.70 -9.20
C GLN A 363 -18.10 -46.06 -10.00
N VAL A 364 -16.87 -46.53 -9.76
CA VAL A 364 -15.70 -46.24 -10.59
C VAL A 364 -15.59 -47.32 -11.66
N LEU A 365 -15.59 -46.92 -12.93
CA LEU A 365 -15.18 -47.77 -14.05
C LEU A 365 -13.65 -47.73 -14.14
N GLU A 366 -13.00 -48.86 -13.89
CA GLU A 366 -11.60 -49.08 -14.23
C GLU A 366 -11.48 -49.35 -15.73
N VAL A 367 -10.52 -48.68 -16.38
CA VAL A 367 -10.04 -49.04 -17.72
C VAL A 367 -8.56 -49.33 -17.60
N HIS A 368 -8.17 -50.50 -18.11
CA HIS A 368 -6.85 -51.13 -18.04
C HIS A 368 -5.69 -50.28 -18.54
#